data_AF-A0A7Y2K7W4-F1
#
_entry.id   AF-A0A7Y2K7W4-F1
#
_cell.length_a   1.000
_cell.length_b   1.000
_cell.length_c   1.000
_cell.angle_alpha   90.00
_cell.angle_beta   90.00
_cell.angle_gamma   90.00
#
_symmetry.space_group_name_H-M   'P 1'
#
loop_
_entity.id
_entity.type
_entity.pdbx_description
1 polymer ?
#
loop_
_entity_poly.entity_id
_entity_poly.type
_entity_poly.pdbx_seq_one_letter_code
_entity_poly.pdbx_strand_id
1 'polypeptide(L)'
;MFNIKFGSAISLIIIMLAFISIKAQTQTVGLFLNDSSSFNGYTFFAPAAYTNTYLINNEGLLVNSWEGTYNPGLAAYLLENGNLLRTATIFNSVFSGGGSGGFIQEFDWDGSLVWEFEYSTNLYY
;
A
#
# COMPACT_ATOMS: atom_id res chain seq x y z
N MET A 1 21.96 -53.29 -2.84
CA MET A 1 20.68 -53.37 -3.59
C MET A 1 19.63 -52.63 -2.76
N PHE A 2 19.35 -51.36 -3.06
CA PHE A 2 18.41 -50.55 -2.27
C PHE A 2 16.98 -50.84 -2.75
N ASN A 3 16.19 -51.50 -1.92
CA ASN A 3 14.80 -51.84 -2.21
C ASN A 3 13.89 -50.67 -1.80
N ILE A 4 13.63 -49.75 -2.73
CA ILE A 4 12.66 -48.68 -2.52
C ILE A 4 11.27 -49.33 -2.56
N LYS A 5 10.58 -49.42 -1.42
CA LYS A 5 9.18 -49.89 -1.40
C LYS A 5 8.33 -48.96 -2.26
N PHE A 6 7.41 -49.51 -3.07
CA PHE A 6 6.60 -48.78 -4.06
C PHE A 6 5.94 -47.49 -3.52
N GLY A 7 5.46 -47.48 -2.27
CA GLY A 7 4.91 -46.28 -1.63
C GLY A 7 5.93 -45.16 -1.33
N SER A 8 7.19 -45.51 -1.10
CA SER A 8 8.30 -44.55 -0.91
C SER A 8 8.67 -43.86 -2.22
N ALA A 9 8.57 -44.55 -3.36
CA ALA A 9 8.81 -43.97 -4.68
C ALA A 9 7.73 -42.94 -5.04
N ILE A 10 6.46 -43.20 -4.71
CA ILE A 10 5.35 -42.26 -4.92
C ILE A 10 5.52 -41.01 -4.05
N SER A 11 5.90 -41.16 -2.78
CA SER A 11 6.17 -40.00 -1.90
C SER A 11 7.32 -39.13 -2.43
N LEU A 12 8.40 -39.75 -2.92
CA LEU A 12 9.51 -39.03 -3.56
C LEU A 12 9.10 -38.25 -4.80
N ILE A 13 8.23 -38.84 -5.65
CA ILE A 13 7.69 -38.18 -6.85
C ILE A 13 6.78 -37.00 -6.46
N ILE A 14 5.93 -37.16 -5.46
CA ILE A 14 5.06 -36.07 -4.97
C ILE A 14 5.90 -34.91 -4.41
N ILE A 15 6.92 -35.22 -3.61
CA ILE A 15 7.85 -34.22 -3.07
C ILE A 15 8.57 -33.49 -4.21
N MET A 16 9.07 -34.23 -5.20
CA MET A 16 9.76 -33.66 -6.37
C MET A 16 8.83 -32.78 -7.22
N LEU A 17 7.59 -33.20 -7.46
CA LEU A 17 6.57 -32.41 -8.15
C LEU A 17 6.19 -31.15 -7.38
N ALA A 18 6.13 -31.21 -6.04
CA ALA A 18 5.90 -30.04 -5.20
C ALA A 18 7.05 -29.00 -5.33
N PHE A 19 8.31 -29.45 -5.38
CA PHE A 19 9.45 -28.55 -5.60
C PHE A 19 9.47 -27.89 -6.99
N ILE A 20 8.98 -28.57 -8.04
CA ILE A 20 8.90 -28.03 -9.40
C ILE A 20 7.85 -26.92 -9.48
N SER A 21 6.68 -27.11 -8.83
CA SER A 21 5.60 -26.11 -8.83
C SER A 21 5.98 -24.80 -8.13
N ILE A 22 6.83 -24.85 -7.09
CA ILE A 22 7.28 -23.65 -6.36
C ILE A 22 8.16 -22.74 -7.25
N LYS A 23 8.89 -23.31 -8.22
CA LYS A 23 9.77 -22.58 -9.14
C LYS A 23 9.03 -21.98 -10.36
N ALA A 24 7.78 -22.34 -10.59
CA ALA A 24 7.05 -22.01 -11.81
C ALA A 24 6.27 -20.68 -11.74
N GLN A 25 6.06 -20.11 -10.56
CA GLN A 25 5.33 -18.84 -10.43
C GLN A 25 6.29 -17.64 -10.48
N THR A 26 6.23 -16.92 -11.59
CA THR A 26 6.80 -15.56 -11.69
C THR A 26 5.91 -14.60 -10.89
N GLN A 27 6.51 -13.71 -10.10
CA GLN A 27 5.79 -12.66 -9.39
C GLN A 27 5.03 -11.75 -10.39
N THR A 28 3.74 -11.52 -10.16
CA THR A 28 2.88 -10.72 -11.05
C THR A 28 2.46 -9.38 -10.43
N VAL A 29 2.61 -9.22 -9.12
CA VAL A 29 2.22 -8.04 -8.34
C VAL A 29 3.22 -7.79 -7.22
N GLY A 30 3.19 -6.61 -6.60
CA GLY A 30 4.08 -6.24 -5.50
C GLY A 30 5.44 -5.73 -5.98
N LEU A 31 6.46 -5.87 -5.12
CA LEU A 31 7.78 -5.29 -5.35
C LEU A 31 8.66 -6.17 -6.26
N PHE A 32 9.06 -5.66 -7.42
CA PHE A 32 9.89 -6.38 -8.38
C PHE A 32 11.40 -6.17 -8.20
N LEU A 33 11.81 -5.04 -7.60
CA LEU A 33 13.21 -4.65 -7.48
C LEU A 33 13.50 -4.10 -6.09
N ASN A 34 14.45 -4.71 -5.40
CA ASN A 34 15.11 -4.21 -4.20
C ASN A 34 16.56 -4.71 -4.27
N ASP A 35 17.48 -3.80 -4.56
CA ASP A 35 18.90 -4.12 -4.74
C ASP A 35 19.79 -3.17 -3.92
N SER A 36 21.11 -3.30 -4.02
CA SER A 36 22.05 -2.50 -3.23
C SER A 36 21.99 -1.00 -3.51
N SER A 37 21.34 -0.55 -4.60
CA SER A 37 21.12 0.86 -4.91
C SER A 37 19.85 1.43 -4.24
N SER A 38 18.97 0.57 -3.74
CA SER A 38 17.77 0.99 -3.02
C SER A 38 18.15 1.67 -1.70
N PHE A 39 17.53 2.83 -1.44
CA PHE A 39 17.69 3.51 -0.15
C PHE A 39 17.16 2.62 0.98
N ASN A 40 17.95 2.41 2.03
CA ASN A 40 17.52 1.62 3.18
C ASN A 40 16.53 2.39 4.05
N GLY A 41 15.23 2.24 3.76
CA GLY A 41 14.17 2.98 4.43
C GLY A 41 12.78 2.44 4.11
N TYR A 42 11.79 3.32 4.18
CA TYR A 42 10.40 3.01 3.91
C TYR A 42 9.89 3.77 2.69
N THR A 43 8.90 3.21 2.00
CA THR A 43 8.20 3.87 0.90
C THR A 43 6.81 4.26 1.39
N PHE A 44 6.54 5.57 1.42
CA PHE A 44 5.24 6.16 1.73
C PHE A 44 4.55 6.59 0.44
N PHE A 45 3.28 6.20 0.25
CA PHE A 45 2.53 6.57 -0.96
C PHE A 45 1.01 6.54 -0.75
N ALA A 46 0.31 7.41 -1.49
CA ALA A 46 -1.14 7.51 -1.52
C ALA A 46 -1.62 7.35 -2.99
N PRO A 47 -2.17 6.19 -3.38
CA PRO A 47 -2.63 5.98 -4.76
C PRO A 47 -3.77 6.95 -5.12
N ALA A 48 -3.69 7.58 -6.30
CA ALA A 48 -4.67 8.59 -6.73
C ALA A 48 -6.11 8.06 -6.86
N ALA A 49 -6.29 6.76 -7.10
CA ALA A 49 -7.58 6.12 -7.35
C ALA A 49 -8.18 5.41 -6.12
N TYR A 50 -7.46 5.39 -4.99
CA TYR A 50 -7.88 4.67 -3.78
C TYR A 50 -7.84 5.59 -2.57
N THR A 51 -8.71 5.35 -1.61
CA THR A 51 -8.82 6.23 -0.44
C THR A 51 -7.74 5.95 0.61
N ASN A 52 -7.06 4.82 0.55
CA ASN A 52 -6.05 4.43 1.54
C ASN A 52 -4.68 5.04 1.24
N THR A 53 -3.90 5.27 2.30
CA THR A 53 -2.48 5.66 2.24
C THR A 53 -1.63 4.59 2.90
N TYR A 54 -0.45 4.32 2.36
CA TYR A 54 0.37 3.17 2.74
C TYR A 54 1.81 3.57 3.08
N LEU A 55 2.37 2.83 4.03
CA LEU A 55 3.79 2.78 4.33
C LEU A 55 4.26 1.32 4.21
N ILE A 56 5.26 1.07 3.38
CA ILE A 56 5.85 -0.26 3.17
C ILE A 56 7.35 -0.24 3.42
N ASN A 57 7.93 -1.38 3.77
CA ASN A 57 9.38 -1.57 3.82
C ASN A 57 9.95 -1.98 2.46
N ASN A 58 11.27 -2.13 2.38
CA ASN A 58 11.96 -2.53 1.16
C ASN A 58 11.73 -3.99 0.76
N GLU A 59 11.11 -4.82 1.59
CA GLU A 59 10.63 -6.16 1.20
C GLU A 59 9.23 -6.11 0.57
N GLY A 60 8.62 -4.93 0.45
CA GLY A 60 7.26 -4.75 -0.05
C GLY A 60 6.19 -5.17 0.97
N LEU A 61 6.56 -5.33 2.24
CA LEU A 61 5.66 -5.67 3.32
C LEU A 61 5.03 -4.41 3.92
N LEU A 62 3.76 -4.52 4.28
CA LEU A 62 3.02 -3.44 4.92
C LEU A 62 3.60 -3.14 6.31
N VAL A 63 3.92 -1.87 6.54
CA VAL A 63 4.36 -1.35 7.83
C VAL A 63 3.21 -0.63 8.53
N ASN A 64 2.49 0.20 7.78
CA ASN A 64 1.26 0.85 8.25
C ASN A 64 0.33 1.19 7.08
N SER A 65 -0.95 1.35 7.36
CA SER A 65 -1.94 1.89 6.44
C SER A 65 -2.96 2.74 7.16
N TRP A 66 -3.33 3.86 6.53
CA TRP A 66 -4.43 4.71 6.97
C TRP A 66 -5.59 4.54 6.00
N GLU A 67 -6.73 4.11 6.51
CA GLU A 67 -7.96 4.04 5.73
C GLU A 67 -8.57 5.43 5.60
N GLY A 68 -8.91 5.82 4.37
CA GLY A 68 -9.59 7.09 4.10
C GLY A 68 -11.05 6.88 3.72
N THR A 69 -11.90 7.83 4.08
CA THR A 69 -13.30 7.86 3.63
C THR A 69 -13.49 8.62 2.31
N TYR A 70 -12.59 9.58 2.04
CA TYR A 70 -12.70 10.50 0.92
C TYR A 70 -11.68 10.19 -0.17
N ASN A 71 -12.05 10.53 -1.41
CA ASN A 71 -11.12 10.45 -2.53
C ASN A 71 -9.89 11.34 -2.28
N PRO A 72 -8.68 10.94 -2.72
CA PRO A 72 -7.46 11.70 -2.46
C PRO A 72 -7.46 13.08 -3.13
N GLY A 73 -7.02 14.10 -2.40
CA GLY A 73 -6.72 15.43 -2.95
C GLY A 73 -5.32 15.52 -3.58
N LEU A 74 -4.68 14.37 -3.83
CA LEU A 74 -3.38 14.18 -4.49
C LEU A 74 -2.16 14.77 -3.75
N ALA A 75 -2.27 15.05 -2.46
CA ALA A 75 -1.13 15.32 -1.59
C ALA A 75 -1.25 14.53 -0.29
N ALA A 76 -0.15 13.92 0.14
CA ALA A 76 -0.02 13.23 1.41
C ALA A 76 1.41 13.36 1.92
N TYR A 77 1.57 13.38 3.23
CA TYR A 77 2.85 13.52 3.90
C TYR A 77 2.85 12.72 5.20
N LEU A 78 3.97 12.04 5.47
CA LEU A 78 4.23 11.39 6.76
C LEU A 78 4.96 12.40 7.64
N LEU A 79 4.30 12.85 8.70
CA LEU A 79 4.84 13.82 9.65
C LEU A 79 5.92 13.19 10.55
N GLU A 80 6.78 14.01 11.13
CA GLU A 80 7.88 13.57 12.00
C GLU A 80 7.41 12.82 13.25
N ASN A 81 6.19 13.08 13.72
CA ASN A 81 5.55 12.38 14.84
C ASN A 81 4.93 11.02 14.43
N GLY A 82 5.03 10.64 13.15
CA GLY A 82 4.44 9.41 12.60
C GLY A 82 3.02 9.59 12.04
N ASN A 83 2.41 10.76 12.18
CA ASN A 83 1.05 10.99 11.73
C ASN A 83 0.98 11.15 10.20
N LEU A 84 -0.17 10.78 9.63
CA LEU A 84 -0.50 11.07 8.25
C LEU A 84 -1.13 12.45 8.16
N LEU A 85 -0.52 13.36 7.39
CA LEU A 85 -1.20 14.54 6.88
C LEU A 85 -1.59 14.29 5.43
N ARG A 86 -2.87 14.48 5.08
CA ARG A 86 -3.34 14.28 3.71
C ARG A 86 -4.33 15.34 3.26
N THR A 87 -4.42 15.51 1.95
CA THR A 87 -5.55 16.17 1.32
C THR A 87 -6.55 15.13 0.81
N ALA A 88 -7.80 15.57 0.75
CA ALA A 88 -8.96 14.85 0.26
C ALA A 88 -9.80 15.79 -0.61
N THR A 89 -10.65 15.20 -1.43
CA THR A 89 -11.66 15.92 -2.21
C THR A 89 -13.03 15.71 -1.57
N ILE A 90 -13.77 16.80 -1.45
CA ILE A 90 -15.19 16.79 -1.10
C ILE A 90 -15.99 17.36 -2.26
N PHE A 91 -17.30 17.15 -2.26
CA PHE A 91 -18.15 17.69 -3.32
C PHE A 91 -18.08 19.22 -3.32
N ASN A 92 -17.73 19.79 -4.47
CA ASN A 92 -17.73 21.23 -4.74
C ASN A 92 -18.44 21.46 -6.09
N SER A 93 -19.27 22.49 -6.19
CA SER A 93 -20.03 22.79 -7.42
C SER A 93 -19.21 23.44 -8.54
N VAL A 94 -18.01 23.92 -8.23
CA VAL A 94 -17.08 24.62 -9.14
C VAL A 94 -16.09 23.64 -9.77
N PHE A 95 -15.51 22.74 -8.99
CA PHE A 95 -14.53 21.76 -9.46
C PHE A 95 -15.09 20.34 -9.40
N SER A 96 -15.30 19.73 -10.57
CA SER A 96 -15.75 18.33 -10.72
C SER A 96 -14.62 17.32 -10.97
N GLY A 97 -13.36 17.78 -10.93
CA GLY A 97 -12.17 16.98 -11.25
C GLY A 97 -10.91 17.55 -10.62
N GLY A 98 -9.83 17.71 -11.41
CA GLY A 98 -8.60 18.35 -10.93
C GLY A 98 -8.87 19.72 -10.28
N GLY A 99 -8.15 20.02 -9.20
CA GLY A 99 -8.37 21.24 -8.41
C GLY A 99 -9.44 21.12 -7.31
N SER A 100 -10.14 19.99 -7.21
CA SER A 100 -11.13 19.72 -6.13
C SER A 100 -10.53 19.31 -4.78
N GLY A 101 -9.22 19.43 -4.61
CA GLY A 101 -8.59 19.29 -3.30
C GLY A 101 -9.00 20.45 -2.38
N GLY A 102 -8.68 20.34 -1.09
CA GLY A 102 -8.96 21.42 -0.13
C GLY A 102 -9.64 20.94 1.15
N PHE A 103 -9.92 19.65 1.27
CA PHE A 103 -10.17 19.04 2.57
C PHE A 103 -8.85 18.48 3.11
N ILE A 104 -8.41 18.96 4.28
CA ILE A 104 -7.13 18.60 4.89
C ILE A 104 -7.42 17.80 6.15
N GLN A 105 -6.73 16.68 6.33
CA GLN A 105 -6.94 15.80 7.47
C GLN A 105 -5.59 15.33 8.04
N GLU A 106 -5.49 15.29 9.36
CA GLU A 106 -4.41 14.62 10.07
C GLU A 106 -4.95 13.38 10.79
N PHE A 107 -4.32 12.23 10.56
CA PHE A 107 -4.58 10.98 11.25
C PHE A 107 -3.36 10.57 12.06
N ASP A 108 -3.57 10.07 13.26
CA ASP A 108 -2.49 9.51 14.06
C ASP A 108 -1.99 8.18 13.49
N TRP A 109 -0.95 7.62 14.10
CA TRP A 109 -0.35 6.36 13.65
C TRP A 109 -1.36 5.20 13.61
N ASP A 110 -2.33 5.17 14.51
CA ASP A 110 -3.32 4.10 14.62
C ASP A 110 -4.52 4.31 13.69
N GLY A 111 -4.54 5.43 12.95
CA GLY A 111 -5.58 5.76 11.98
C GLY A 111 -6.74 6.57 12.57
N SER A 112 -6.61 7.08 13.81
CA SER A 112 -7.62 7.95 14.39
C SER A 112 -7.48 9.37 13.86
N LEU A 113 -8.60 10.01 13.54
CA LEU A 113 -8.60 11.41 13.12
C LEU A 113 -8.16 12.30 14.29
N VAL A 114 -7.10 13.09 14.08
CA VAL A 114 -6.60 14.10 15.03
C VAL A 114 -7.35 15.41 14.83
N TRP A 115 -7.39 15.89 13.58
CA TRP A 115 -8.15 17.06 13.18
C TRP A 115 -8.39 17.06 11.67
N GLU A 116 -9.34 17.89 11.25
CA GLU A 116 -9.61 18.16 9.84
C GLU A 116 -9.96 19.63 9.62
N PHE A 117 -9.72 20.10 8.41
CA PHE A 117 -10.01 21.46 7.99
C PHE A 117 -10.54 21.48 6.57
N GLU A 118 -11.73 22.03 6.39
CA GLU A 118 -12.38 22.20 5.11
C GLU A 118 -12.09 23.60 4.55
N TYR A 119 -11.26 23.67 3.51
CA TYR A 119 -11.02 24.89 2.76
C TYR A 119 -11.95 25.01 1.54
N SER A 120 -12.25 23.88 0.88
CA SER A 120 -13.10 23.84 -0.31
C SER A 120 -14.59 23.94 0.06
N THR A 121 -15.04 25.16 0.28
CA THR A 121 -16.41 25.55 0.63
C THR A 121 -17.12 26.19 -0.57
N ASN A 122 -18.37 26.60 -0.39
CA ASN A 122 -19.10 27.38 -1.40
C ASN A 122 -18.53 28.80 -1.63
N LEU A 123 -17.64 29.29 -0.76
CA LEU A 123 -17.08 30.64 -0.80
C LEU A 123 -15.60 30.66 -1.19
N TYR A 124 -14.87 29.60 -0.84
CA TYR A 124 -13.45 29.42 -1.08
C TYR A 124 -13.28 28.04 -1.70
N TYR A 125 -12.70 27.95 -2.88
CA TYR A 125 -12.67 26.72 -3.68
C TYR A 125 -11.33 26.03 -3.62
#